data_AF-A0A958GY82-F1
#
_entry.id   AF-A0A958GY82-F1
#
_cell.length_a   1.000
_cell.length_b   1.000
_cell.length_c   1.000
_cell.angle_alpha   90.00
_cell.angle_beta   90.00
_cell.angle_gamma   90.00
#
_symmetry.space_group_name_H-M   'P 1'
#
loop_
_entity.id
_entity.type
_entity.pdbx_description
1 polymer ?
#
loop_
_entity_poly.entity_id
_entity_poly.type
_entity_poly.pdbx_seq_one_letter_code
_entity_poly.pdbx_strand_id
1 'polypeptide(L)'
;MNSVMVASGGGKPERWTIRRLIQTTAEYLESKGSPSARLDTELLLARALDTDRVQLYLRMDQPLLPAELDAFRALVRRRAAHEPVAYILGRRDFYGVSLEVGPAVLIPRPETEVLVDAVLEELPEDSQARILDIGTGSGAIALAVLKERPGVSAVATDVSSEALAL
;
A
#
# COMPACT_ATOMS: atom_id res chain seq x y z
N MET A 1 -10.54 -2.74 -25.17
CA MET A 1 -11.16 -1.59 -24.47
C MET A 1 -12.67 -1.81 -24.51
N ASN A 2 -13.28 -2.29 -23.41
CA ASN A 2 -14.72 -2.33 -23.10
C ASN A 2 -14.94 -3.46 -22.08
N SER A 3 -14.99 -3.16 -20.78
CA SER A 3 -16.23 -3.43 -20.03
C SER A 3 -16.41 -2.55 -18.78
N VAL A 4 -15.57 -1.53 -18.58
CA VAL A 4 -15.77 -0.53 -17.50
C VAL A 4 -16.53 0.71 -18.00
N MET A 5 -16.78 0.83 -19.32
CA MET A 5 -17.60 1.91 -19.87
C MET A 5 -19.08 1.52 -19.88
N VAL A 6 -19.81 2.08 -18.91
CA VAL A 6 -21.22 2.52 -18.98
C VAL A 6 -22.14 1.68 -19.87
N ALA A 7 -22.88 0.76 -19.26
CA ALA A 7 -24.18 0.37 -19.79
C ALA A 7 -25.18 1.52 -19.54
N SER A 8 -25.36 2.38 -20.53
CA SER A 8 -26.52 3.27 -20.61
C SER A 8 -27.64 2.53 -21.35
N GLY A 9 -28.44 1.76 -20.61
CA GLY A 9 -29.63 1.07 -21.12
C GLY A 9 -30.75 1.16 -20.09
N GLY A 10 -31.96 1.53 -20.53
CA GLY A 10 -33.14 1.86 -19.72
C GLY A 10 -33.61 0.78 -18.74
N GLY A 11 -32.93 0.66 -17.61
CA GLY A 11 -33.32 -0.06 -16.39
C GLY A 11 -32.90 0.76 -15.16
N LYS A 12 -33.45 0.45 -13.98
CA LYS A 12 -33.16 1.15 -12.71
C LYS A 12 -31.65 1.46 -12.58
N PRO A 13 -31.25 2.67 -12.13
CA PRO A 13 -29.84 3.06 -12.08
C PRO A 13 -29.03 2.00 -11.35
N GLU A 14 -28.08 1.39 -12.07
CA GLU A 14 -27.25 0.34 -11.50
C GLU A 14 -26.51 0.89 -10.28
N ARG A 15 -26.84 0.38 -9.09
CA ARG A 15 -26.18 0.80 -7.86
C ARG A 15 -24.79 0.15 -7.81
N TRP A 16 -23.75 0.96 -7.90
CA TRP A 16 -22.37 0.55 -7.65
C TRP A 16 -22.16 0.40 -6.15
N THR A 17 -22.33 -0.82 -5.64
CA THR A 17 -22.05 -1.14 -4.23
C THR A 17 -20.58 -1.52 -4.02
N ILE A 18 -20.10 -1.43 -2.79
CA ILE A 18 -18.76 -1.88 -2.39
C ILE A 18 -18.51 -3.33 -2.87
N ARG A 19 -19.45 -4.24 -2.63
CA ARG A 19 -19.37 -5.64 -3.08
C ARG A 19 -19.18 -5.76 -4.59
N ARG A 20 -20.00 -5.05 -5.37
CA ARG A 20 -19.96 -5.11 -6.83
C ARG A 20 -18.66 -4.52 -7.38
N LEU A 21 -18.17 -3.43 -6.79
CA LEU A 21 -16.90 -2.82 -7.18
C LEU A 21 -15.71 -3.72 -6.86
N ILE A 22 -15.70 -4.36 -5.68
CA ILE A 22 -14.66 -5.33 -5.33
C ILE A 22 -14.62 -6.46 -6.36
N GLN A 23 -15.76 -7.06 -6.67
CA GLN A 23 -15.84 -8.17 -7.61
C GLN A 23 -15.40 -7.76 -9.03
N THR A 24 -16.07 -6.77 -9.61
CA THR A 24 -15.84 -6.37 -11.02
C THR A 24 -14.45 -5.78 -11.25
N THR A 25 -13.90 -5.05 -10.27
CA THR A 25 -12.56 -4.47 -10.40
C THR A 25 -11.46 -5.51 -10.18
N ALA A 26 -11.67 -6.47 -9.28
CA ALA A 26 -10.73 -7.58 -9.10
C ALA A 26 -10.61 -8.40 -10.38
N GLU A 27 -11.73 -8.79 -11.00
CA GLU A 27 -11.75 -9.48 -12.29
C GLU A 27 -11.03 -8.65 -13.38
N TYR A 28 -11.25 -7.34 -13.41
CA TYR A 28 -10.56 -6.44 -14.33
C TYR A 28 -9.05 -6.40 -14.09
N LEU A 29 -8.58 -6.22 -12.86
CA LEU A 29 -7.15 -6.17 -12.54
C LEU A 29 -6.46 -7.52 -12.75
N GLU A 30 -7.17 -8.63 -12.52
CA GLU A 30 -6.69 -9.98 -12.85
C GLU A 30 -6.49 -10.14 -14.36
N SER A 31 -7.44 -9.66 -15.17
CA SER A 31 -7.27 -9.62 -16.64
C SER A 31 -6.11 -8.73 -17.12
N LYS A 32 -5.61 -7.85 -16.24
CA LYS A 32 -4.42 -7.02 -16.46
C LYS A 32 -3.14 -7.62 -15.87
N GLY A 33 -3.19 -8.85 -15.35
CA GLY A 33 -2.04 -9.56 -14.81
C GLY A 33 -1.63 -9.10 -13.40
N SER A 34 -2.52 -8.49 -12.62
CA SER A 34 -2.20 -8.21 -11.21
C SER A 34 -2.20 -9.52 -10.40
N PRO A 35 -1.10 -9.87 -9.70
CA PRO A 35 -1.02 -11.10 -8.91
C PRO A 35 -1.85 -11.03 -7.61
N SER A 36 -2.29 -9.82 -7.21
CA SER A 36 -3.02 -9.53 -5.98
C SER A 36 -4.31 -8.76 -6.25
N ALA A 37 -4.95 -9.00 -7.40
CA ALA A 37 -6.04 -8.18 -7.96
C ALA A 37 -7.16 -7.82 -6.96
N ARG A 38 -7.63 -8.78 -6.15
CA ARG A 38 -8.64 -8.53 -5.13
C ARG A 38 -8.13 -7.66 -3.98
N LEU A 39 -6.94 -7.97 -3.46
CA LEU A 39 -6.32 -7.18 -2.39
C LEU A 39 -6.06 -5.75 -2.85
N ASP A 40 -5.50 -5.58 -4.05
CA ASP A 40 -5.27 -4.26 -4.67
C ASP A 40 -6.59 -3.48 -4.73
N THR A 41 -7.65 -4.13 -5.23
CA THR A 41 -8.98 -3.52 -5.33
C THR A 41 -9.49 -3.02 -3.98
N GLU A 42 -9.41 -3.86 -2.95
CA GLU A 42 -9.85 -3.51 -1.59
C GLU A 42 -9.05 -2.33 -1.02
N LEU A 43 -7.73 -2.33 -1.21
CA LEU A 43 -6.85 -1.25 -0.74
C LEU A 43 -7.15 0.09 -1.45
N LEU A 44 -7.32 0.06 -2.78
CA LEU A 44 -7.63 1.25 -3.56
C LEU A 44 -9.04 1.79 -3.24
N LEU A 45 -10.00 0.90 -3.02
CA LEU A 45 -11.36 1.29 -2.63
C LEU A 45 -11.38 1.89 -1.23
N ALA A 46 -10.67 1.27 -0.27
CA ALA A 46 -10.51 1.82 1.07
C ALA A 46 -9.88 3.22 1.03
N ARG A 47 -8.86 3.43 0.19
CA ARG A 47 -8.23 4.74 -0.01
C ARG A 47 -9.17 5.78 -0.61
N ALA A 48 -10.03 5.39 -1.55
CA ALA A 48 -11.00 6.28 -2.19
C ALA A 48 -12.13 6.71 -1.24
N LEU A 49 -12.50 5.84 -0.31
CA LEU A 49 -13.54 6.08 0.70
C LEU A 49 -13.00 6.60 2.04
N ASP A 50 -11.70 6.88 2.11
CA ASP A 50 -11.00 7.31 3.33
C ASP A 50 -11.31 6.41 4.54
N THR A 51 -11.16 5.11 4.35
CA THR A 51 -11.50 4.10 5.35
C THR A 51 -10.51 2.94 5.34
N ASP A 52 -10.72 1.96 6.22
CA ASP A 52 -9.94 0.72 6.25
C ASP A 52 -10.68 -0.43 5.54
N ARG A 53 -9.95 -1.53 5.31
CA ARG A 53 -10.51 -2.71 4.64
C ARG A 53 -11.63 -3.35 5.44
N VAL A 54 -11.56 -3.36 6.78
CA VAL A 54 -12.58 -3.95 7.65
C VAL A 54 -13.92 -3.23 7.48
N GLN A 55 -13.90 -1.90 7.41
CA GLN A 55 -15.11 -1.10 7.17
C GLN A 55 -15.78 -1.42 5.84
N LEU A 56 -15.02 -1.78 4.79
CA LEU A 56 -15.61 -2.23 3.52
C LEU A 56 -16.47 -3.49 3.72
N TYR A 57 -15.99 -4.45 4.51
CA TYR A 57 -16.70 -5.71 4.78
C TYR A 57 -17.99 -5.49 5.58
N LEU A 58 -18.01 -4.53 6.49
CA LEU A 58 -19.20 -4.16 7.27
C LEU A 58 -20.27 -3.45 6.44
N ARG A 59 -19.91 -2.90 5.27
CA ARG A 59 -20.77 -2.04 4.45
C ARG A 59 -20.88 -2.50 3.01
N MET A 60 -20.77 -3.82 2.77
CA MET A 60 -20.72 -4.41 1.43
C MET A 60 -21.85 -3.98 0.48
N ASP A 61 -23.04 -3.70 1.01
CA ASP A 61 -24.21 -3.30 0.23
C ASP A 61 -24.40 -1.77 0.14
N GLN A 62 -23.48 -0.99 0.74
CA GLN A 62 -23.47 0.48 0.63
C GLN A 62 -23.17 0.88 -0.83
N PRO A 63 -24.04 1.71 -1.44
CA PRO A 63 -23.76 2.32 -2.75
C PRO A 63 -22.74 3.45 -2.62
N LEU A 64 -21.89 3.61 -3.63
CA LEU A 64 -20.98 4.75 -3.72
C LEU A 64 -21.64 5.97 -4.36
N LEU A 65 -21.21 7.14 -3.90
CA LEU A 65 -21.47 8.42 -4.52
C LEU A 65 -20.65 8.55 -5.83
N PRO A 66 -21.09 9.37 -6.80
CA PRO A 66 -20.35 9.58 -8.04
C PRO A 66 -18.90 10.02 -7.83
N ALA A 67 -18.65 10.94 -6.89
CA ALA A 67 -17.30 11.43 -6.58
C ALA A 67 -16.38 10.32 -6.02
N GLU A 68 -16.91 9.44 -5.17
CA GLU A 68 -16.17 8.29 -4.63
C GLU A 68 -15.81 7.29 -5.75
N LEU A 69 -16.76 7.06 -6.66
CA LEU A 69 -16.56 6.20 -7.82
C LEU A 69 -15.49 6.75 -8.77
N ASP A 70 -15.47 8.06 -9.00
CA ASP A 70 -14.47 8.71 -9.85
C ASP A 70 -13.08 8.70 -9.22
N ALA A 71 -12.99 8.94 -7.90
CA ALA A 71 -11.74 8.80 -7.14
C ALA A 71 -11.20 7.37 -7.23
N PHE A 72 -12.06 6.37 -6.98
CA PHE A 72 -11.68 4.96 -7.10
C PHE A 72 -11.22 4.59 -8.51
N ARG A 73 -11.95 5.02 -9.54
CA ARG A 73 -11.57 4.78 -10.96
C ARG A 73 -10.23 5.39 -11.32
N ALA A 74 -9.87 6.55 -10.77
CA ALA A 74 -8.56 7.15 -10.98
C ALA A 74 -7.43 6.26 -10.44
N LEU A 75 -7.60 5.70 -9.25
CA LEU A 75 -6.64 4.78 -8.63
C LEU A 75 -6.53 3.46 -9.40
N VAL A 76 -7.67 2.89 -9.83
CA VAL A 76 -7.69 1.65 -10.63
C VAL A 76 -6.98 1.83 -11.96
N ARG A 77 -7.10 2.99 -12.62
CA ARG A 77 -6.38 3.29 -13.87
C ARG A 77 -4.87 3.26 -13.69
N ARG A 78 -4.37 3.85 -12.60
CA ARG A 78 -2.94 3.80 -12.24
C ARG A 78 -2.48 2.36 -12.03
N ARG A 79 -3.23 1.58 -11.25
CA ARG A 79 -2.88 0.17 -10.99
C ARG A 79 -2.92 -0.69 -12.25
N ALA A 80 -3.90 -0.48 -13.13
CA ALA A 80 -4.02 -1.17 -14.41
C ALA A 80 -2.91 -0.79 -15.41
N ALA A 81 -2.23 0.34 -15.20
CA ALA A 81 -1.00 0.72 -15.89
C ALA A 81 0.27 0.16 -15.21
N HIS A 82 0.10 -0.86 -14.36
CA HIS A 82 1.15 -1.55 -13.61
C HIS A 82 1.88 -0.72 -12.54
N GLU A 83 1.39 0.48 -12.20
CA GLU A 83 1.95 1.23 -11.08
C GLU A 83 1.76 0.44 -9.76
N PRO A 84 2.82 0.21 -8.96
CA PRO A 84 2.71 -0.53 -7.70
C PRO A 84 1.67 0.06 -6.74
N VAL A 85 0.87 -0.81 -6.12
CA VAL A 85 -0.20 -0.37 -5.21
C VAL A 85 0.34 0.47 -4.04
N ALA A 86 1.52 0.13 -3.51
CA ALA A 86 2.14 0.89 -2.42
C ALA A 86 2.45 2.35 -2.82
N TYR A 87 2.94 2.59 -4.05
CA TYR A 87 3.17 3.95 -4.55
C TYR A 87 1.86 4.69 -4.84
N ILE A 88 0.82 4.00 -5.29
CA ILE A 88 -0.51 4.60 -5.44
C ILE A 88 -1.06 5.06 -4.08
N LEU A 89 -0.83 4.27 -3.03
CA LEU A 89 -1.24 4.56 -1.67
C LEU A 89 -0.28 5.54 -0.94
N GLY A 90 0.95 5.69 -1.44
CA GLY A 90 2.02 6.46 -0.81
C GLY A 90 2.61 5.83 0.45
N ARG A 91 2.25 4.58 0.77
CA ARG A 91 2.63 3.92 2.03
C ARG A 91 2.83 2.42 1.90
N ARG A 92 3.67 1.86 2.78
CA ARG A 92 3.91 0.43 2.94
C ARG A 92 4.15 0.11 4.41
N ASP A 93 3.40 -0.83 4.96
CA ASP A 93 3.71 -1.38 6.28
C ASP A 93 4.85 -2.38 6.17
N PHE A 94 5.82 -2.29 7.09
CA PHE A 94 7.01 -3.13 7.19
C PHE A 94 7.40 -3.26 8.67
N TYR A 95 7.52 -4.48 9.20
CA TYR A 95 7.87 -4.72 10.61
C TYR A 95 7.01 -3.92 11.63
N GLY A 96 5.71 -3.75 11.31
CA GLY A 96 4.78 -2.96 12.11
C GLY A 96 5.06 -1.44 12.13
N VAL A 97 5.94 -0.93 11.27
CA VAL A 97 6.12 0.50 10.97
C VAL A 97 5.35 0.80 9.67
N SER A 98 4.62 1.91 9.63
CA SER A 98 4.02 2.40 8.38
C SER A 98 4.97 3.41 7.74
N LEU A 99 5.51 3.06 6.58
CA LEU A 99 6.55 3.85 5.90
C LEU A 99 5.94 4.61 4.73
N GLU A 100 6.34 5.87 4.56
CA GLU A 100 6.08 6.61 3.33
C GLU A 100 6.92 6.02 2.19
N VAL A 101 6.29 5.79 1.04
CA VAL A 101 6.96 5.24 -0.14
C VAL A 101 6.50 5.93 -1.41
N GLY A 102 7.45 6.10 -2.32
CA GLY A 102 7.21 6.62 -3.66
C GLY A 102 8.23 6.09 -4.66
N PRO A 103 8.17 6.53 -5.93
CA PRO A 103 9.07 6.07 -6.98
C PRO A 103 10.57 6.24 -6.68
N ALA A 104 10.93 7.13 -5.75
CA ALA A 104 12.30 7.40 -5.33
C ALA A 104 12.92 6.29 -4.44
N VAL A 105 12.12 5.35 -3.94
CA VAL A 105 12.58 4.31 -3.00
C VAL A 105 12.09 2.92 -3.40
N LEU A 106 12.86 1.90 -3.06
CA LEU A 106 12.41 0.52 -3.20
C LEU A 106 11.28 0.26 -2.19
N ILE A 107 10.18 -0.36 -2.66
CA ILE A 107 9.10 -0.80 -1.76
C ILE A 107 9.66 -1.90 -0.83
N PRO A 108 9.60 -1.72 0.50
CA PRO A 108 10.05 -2.72 1.46
C PRO A 108 9.39 -4.08 1.23
N ARG A 109 10.23 -5.10 1.15
CA ARG A 109 9.86 -6.49 0.84
C ARG A 109 9.77 -7.30 2.14
N PRO A 110 8.81 -8.23 2.28
CA PRO A 110 8.74 -9.10 3.45
C PRO A 110 10.04 -9.85 3.73
N GLU A 111 10.76 -10.25 2.68
CA GLU A 111 12.04 -10.95 2.80
C GLU A 111 13.12 -10.10 3.49
N THR A 112 13.01 -8.77 3.43
CA THR A 112 13.91 -7.85 4.14
C THR A 112 13.69 -7.87 5.66
N GLU A 113 12.54 -8.36 6.15
CA GLU A 113 12.29 -8.49 7.59
C GLU A 113 13.25 -9.51 8.24
N VAL A 114 13.72 -10.51 7.48
CA VAL A 114 14.73 -11.47 7.95
C VAL A 114 16.05 -10.80 8.34
N LEU A 115 16.42 -9.71 7.67
CA LEU A 115 17.61 -8.94 8.03
C LEU A 115 17.40 -8.17 9.34
N VAL A 116 16.19 -7.65 9.56
CA VAL A 116 15.84 -6.98 10.83
C VAL A 116 15.91 -7.98 11.97
N ASP A 117 15.35 -9.18 11.80
CA ASP A 117 15.40 -10.25 12.80
C ASP A 117 16.86 -10.58 13.17
N ALA A 118 17.72 -10.82 12.17
CA ALA A 118 19.14 -11.12 12.40
C ALA A 118 19.87 -9.99 13.15
N VAL A 119 19.55 -8.73 12.85
CA VAL A 119 20.12 -7.58 13.59
C VAL A 119 19.61 -7.55 15.04
N LEU A 120 18.34 -7.85 15.26
CA LEU A 120 17.73 -7.85 16.61
C LEU A 120 18.22 -9.00 17.48
N GLU A 121 18.64 -10.12 16.90
CA GLU A 121 19.30 -11.23 17.62
C GLU A 121 20.66 -10.79 18.22
N GLU A 122 21.38 -9.93 17.51
CA GLU A 122 22.67 -9.37 17.96
C GLU A 122 22.52 -8.16 18.88
N LEU A 123 21.31 -7.63 19.03
CA LEU A 123 21.00 -6.45 19.85
C LEU A 123 20.09 -6.85 21.03
N PRO A 124 20.66 -7.04 22.23
CA PRO A 124 19.87 -7.20 23.46
C PRO A 124 18.87 -6.07 23.66
N GLU A 125 17.78 -6.32 24.38
CA GLU A 125 16.71 -5.33 24.60
C GLU A 125 17.20 -4.02 25.24
N ASP A 126 18.21 -4.09 26.10
CA ASP A 126 18.83 -2.94 26.79
C ASP A 126 20.00 -2.31 26.00
N SER A 127 20.26 -2.77 24.77
CA SER A 127 21.34 -2.29 23.93
C SER A 127 21.27 -0.77 23.69
N GLN A 128 22.44 -0.13 23.77
CA GLN A 128 22.65 1.28 23.43
C GLN A 128 23.52 1.42 22.16
N ALA A 129 23.47 0.40 21.29
CA ALA A 129 24.29 0.36 20.09
C ALA A 129 23.99 1.53 19.15
N ARG A 130 24.97 1.83 18.30
CA ARG A 130 24.84 2.78 17.20
C ARG A 130 24.93 2.01 15.89
N ILE A 131 23.85 2.00 15.12
CA ILE A 131 23.79 1.30 13.83
C ILE A 131 23.97 2.29 12.67
N LEU A 132 24.49 1.78 11.56
CA LEU A 132 24.58 2.48 10.29
C LEU A 132 23.78 1.70 9.24
N ASP A 133 22.79 2.34 8.64
CA ASP A 133 22.01 1.81 7.52
C ASP A 133 22.45 2.49 6.22
N ILE A 134 22.98 1.71 5.28
CA ILE A 134 23.57 2.20 4.03
C ILE A 134 22.65 1.83 2.88
N GLY A 135 22.18 2.84 2.13
CA GLY A 135 21.13 2.66 1.14
C GLY A 135 19.77 2.48 1.80
N THR A 136 19.47 3.34 2.78
CA THR A 136 18.31 3.20 3.67
C THR A 136 16.97 3.28 2.93
N GLY A 137 16.93 3.93 1.75
CA GLY A 137 15.71 4.12 0.97
C GLY A 137 14.62 4.78 1.81
N SER A 138 13.55 4.05 2.08
CA SER A 138 12.42 4.49 2.91
C SER A 138 12.70 4.44 4.42
N GLY A 139 13.91 4.11 4.86
CA GLY A 139 14.25 3.95 6.26
C GLY A 139 13.84 2.60 6.86
N ALA A 140 13.41 1.64 6.03
CA ALA A 140 12.70 0.45 6.49
C ALA A 140 13.44 -0.34 7.58
N ILE A 141 14.73 -0.61 7.39
CA ILE A 141 15.53 -1.39 8.34
C ILE A 141 15.81 -0.57 9.60
N ALA A 142 16.36 0.63 9.45
CA ALA A 142 16.70 1.49 10.58
C ALA A 142 15.47 1.76 11.47
N LEU A 143 14.33 2.14 10.88
CA LEU A 143 13.11 2.44 11.64
C LEU A 143 12.52 1.21 12.33
N ALA A 144 12.58 0.04 11.69
CA ALA A 144 12.16 -1.21 12.32
C ALA A 144 13.02 -1.54 13.55
N VAL A 145 14.36 -1.46 13.43
CA VAL A 145 15.26 -1.72 14.55
C VAL A 145 15.05 -0.72 15.69
N LEU A 146 14.93 0.57 15.38
CA LEU A 146 14.68 1.61 16.39
C LEU A 146 13.36 1.43 17.14
N LYS A 147 12.32 0.93 16.44
CA LYS A 147 11.04 0.63 17.07
C LYS A 147 11.15 -0.51 18.08
N GLU A 148 11.87 -1.57 17.74
CA GLU A 148 12.03 -2.77 18.59
C GLU A 148 13.12 -2.61 19.66
N ARG A 149 14.06 -1.68 19.47
CA ARG A 149 15.15 -1.37 20.42
C ARG A 149 15.23 0.14 20.65
N PRO A 150 14.39 0.71 21.54
CA PRO A 150 14.35 2.15 21.78
C PRO A 150 15.66 2.77 22.31
N GLY A 151 16.55 1.95 22.87
CA GLY A 151 17.89 2.39 23.32
C GLY A 151 18.92 2.53 22.21
N VAL A 152 18.67 1.92 21.04
CA VAL A 152 19.57 1.98 19.88
C VAL A 152 19.41 3.33 19.19
N SER A 153 20.50 3.83 18.60
CA SER A 153 20.46 4.98 17.70
C SER A 153 20.96 4.58 16.31
N ALA A 154 20.47 5.25 15.28
CA ALA A 154 20.81 4.94 13.89
C ALA A 154 21.32 6.19 13.16
N VAL A 155 22.28 5.98 12.26
CA VAL A 155 22.55 6.88 11.15
C VAL A 155 22.10 6.17 9.88
N ALA A 156 21.23 6.81 9.11
CA ALA A 156 20.71 6.28 7.86
C ALA A 156 21.26 7.12 6.72
N THR A 157 21.76 6.47 5.67
CA THR A 157 22.38 7.14 4.52
C THR A 157 21.82 6.59 3.23
N ASP A 158 21.67 7.46 2.24
CA ASP A 158 21.33 7.09 0.88
C ASP A 158 22.03 8.05 -0.10
N VAL A 159 22.28 7.57 -1.30
CA VAL A 159 22.77 8.43 -2.39
C VAL A 159 21.64 9.28 -2.97
N SER A 160 20.39 8.82 -2.84
CA SER A 160 19.21 9.53 -3.30
C SER A 160 18.76 10.58 -2.29
N SER A 161 18.85 11.86 -2.67
CA SER A 161 18.29 12.96 -1.87
C SER A 161 16.77 12.88 -1.76
N GLU A 162 16.10 12.31 -2.76
CA GLU A 162 14.64 12.12 -2.74
C GLU A 162 14.23 11.04 -1.73
N ALA A 163 15.04 10.00 -1.55
CA ALA A 163 14.82 8.99 -0.52
C ALA A 163 14.98 9.59 0.89
N LEU A 164 16.01 10.41 1.11
CA LEU A 164 16.28 11.07 2.38
C LEU A 164 15.29 12.19 2.75
N ALA A 165 14.45 12.61 1.80
CA ALA A 165 13.44 13.66 2.00
C ALA A 165 12.06 13.13 2.38
N LEU A 166 11.86 11.80 2.37
CA LEU A 166 10.68 11.12 2.93
C LEU A 166 10.75 11.14 4.47
#